data_AF-A0A1G9Z1V6-F1
#
_entry.id   AF-A0A1G9Z1V6-F1
#
_cell.length_a   1.000
_cell.length_b   1.000
_cell.length_c   1.000
_cell.angle_alpha   90.00
_cell.angle_beta   90.00
_cell.angle_gamma   90.00
#
_symmetry.space_group_name_H-M   'P 1'
#
loop_
_entity.id
_entity.type
_entity.pdbx_description
1 polymer ?
#
loop_
_entity_poly.entity_id
_entity_poly.type
_entity_poly.pdbx_seq_one_letter_code
_entity_poly.pdbx_strand_id
1 'polypeptide(L)' 'MDNNEQSYLLYQEGLLQFEKMEYEKALNCFLKSNELSEHSRTYARIYECLMKLNRDSEAKTYIQTAYFQKC' A
#
# COMPACT_ATOMS: atom_id res chain seq x y z
N MET A 1 -4.57 -2.33 -21.23
CA MET A 1 -3.69 -2.44 -20.05
C MET A 1 -4.18 -3.61 -19.26
N ASP A 2 -3.27 -4.49 -18.85
CA ASP A 2 -3.63 -5.59 -17.94
C ASP A 2 -3.69 -5.08 -16.49
N ASN A 3 -4.39 -5.81 -15.61
CA ASN A 3 -4.58 -5.40 -14.22
C ASN A 3 -3.25 -5.31 -13.44
N ASN A 4 -2.23 -6.09 -13.79
CA ASN A 4 -0.91 -6.02 -13.16
C ASN A 4 -0.14 -4.78 -13.60
N GLU A 5 -0.21 -4.41 -14.89
CA GLU A 5 0.38 -3.17 -15.40
C GLU A 5 -0.25 -1.95 -14.71
N GLN A 6 -1.58 -1.91 -14.61
CA GLN A 6 -2.28 -0.84 -13.92
C GLN A 6 -1.98 -0.82 -12.41
N SER A 7 -1.92 -2.00 -11.76
CA SER A 7 -1.50 -2.12 -10.36
C SER A 7 -0.09 -1.57 -10.13
N TYR A 8 0.85 -1.86 -11.04
CA TYR A 8 2.22 -1.38 -10.97
C TYR A 8 2.31 0.15 -11.10
N LEU A 9 1.57 0.75 -12.03
CA LEU A 9 1.53 2.20 -12.20
C LEU A 9 0.99 2.90 -10.94
N LEU A 10 -0.09 2.37 -10.34
CA LEU A 10 -0.64 2.88 -9.08
C LEU A 10 0.35 2.73 -7.92
N TYR A 11 1.08 1.62 -7.88
CA TYR A 11 2.14 1.43 -6.88
C TYR A 11 3.26 2.46 -7.04
N GLN A 12 3.72 2.72 -8.26
CA GLN A 12 4.73 3.75 -8.54
C GLN A 12 4.25 5.15 -8.18
N GLU A 13 3.00 5.50 -8.50
CA GLU A 13 2.41 6.76 -8.08
C GLU A 13 2.35 6.87 -6.56
N GLY A 14 1.97 5.79 -5.86
CA GLY A 14 1.96 5.74 -4.40
C GLY A 14 3.34 6.02 -3.80
N LEU A 15 4.41 5.47 -4.38
CA LEU A 15 5.79 5.76 -3.95
C LEU A 15 6.13 7.25 -4.13
N LEU A 16 5.77 7.84 -5.26
CA LEU A 16 6.02 9.26 -5.51
C LEU A 16 5.30 10.16 -4.51
N GLN A 17 4.04 9.85 -4.16
CA GLN A 17 3.29 10.59 -3.13
C GLN A 17 3.89 10.37 -1.74
N PHE A 18 4.36 9.15 -1.45
CA PHE A 18 5.01 8.82 -0.18
C PHE A 18 6.29 9.65 0.04
N GLU A 19 7.14 9.76 -0.99
CA GLU A 19 8.35 10.60 -0.96
C GLU A 19 8.03 12.08 -0.73
N LYS A 20 6.88 12.54 -1.22
CA LYS A 20 6.37 13.90 -0.97
C LYS A 20 5.72 14.07 0.41
N MET A 21 5.72 13.04 1.25
CA MET A 21 5.04 13.01 2.55
C MET A 21 3.50 13.21 2.46
N GLU A 22 2.93 13.01 1.28
CA GLU A 22 1.49 13.10 1.02
C GLU A 22 0.82 11.75 1.34
N TYR A 23 0.87 11.36 2.62
CA TYR A 23 0.59 9.97 3.03
C TYR A 23 -0.85 9.51 2.75
N GLU A 24 -1.85 10.39 2.79
CA GLU A 24 -3.24 10.03 2.39
C GLU A 24 -3.34 9.71 0.89
N LYS A 25 -2.64 10.48 0.04
CA LYS A 25 -2.62 10.22 -1.40
C LYS A 25 -1.86 8.92 -1.69
N ALA A 26 -0.71 8.73 -1.04
CA ALA A 26 0.07 7.51 -1.14
C ALA A 26 -0.75 6.28 -0.74
N LEU A 27 -1.45 6.36 0.40
CA LEU A 27 -2.33 5.30 0.90
C LEU A 27 -3.41 4.93 -0.14
N ASN A 28 -4.09 5.93 -0.70
CA ASN A 28 -5.11 5.69 -1.73
C ASN A 28 -4.55 4.98 -2.97
N CYS A 29 -3.36 5.39 -3.44
CA CYS A 29 -2.69 4.74 -4.56
C CYS A 29 -2.34 3.27 -4.24
N PHE A 30 -1.80 2.99 -3.05
CA PHE A 30 -1.46 1.63 -2.66
C PHE A 30 -2.69 0.73 -2.46
N LEU A 31 -3.79 1.26 -1.90
CA LEU A 31 -5.04 0.51 -1.77
C LEU A 31 -5.59 0.11 -3.15
N LYS A 32 -5.67 1.05 -4.09
CA LYS A 32 -6.09 0.77 -5.48
C LYS A 32 -5.17 -0.21 -6.19
N SER A 33 -3.86 -0.09 -5.98
CA SER A 33 -2.88 -1.05 -6.51
C SER A 33 -3.16 -2.46 -5.98
N ASN A 34 -3.43 -2.58 -4.67
CA ASN A 34 -3.73 -3.86 -4.03
C ASN A 34 -5.09 -4.46 -4.44
N GLU A 35 -6.09 -3.64 -4.75
CA GLU A 35 -7.38 -4.09 -5.30
C GLU A 35 -7.24 -4.74 -6.68
N LEU A 36 -6.28 -4.28 -7.50
CA LEU A 36 -6.04 -4.82 -8.84
C LEU A 36 -5.12 -6.04 -8.84
N SER A 37 -4.10 -6.04 -7.98
CA SER A 37 -3.16 -7.15 -7.83
C SER A 37 -2.59 -7.16 -6.43
N GLU A 38 -2.88 -8.22 -5.69
CA GLU A 38 -2.43 -8.38 -4.30
C GLU A 38 -0.93 -8.72 -4.26
N HIS A 39 -0.16 -7.88 -3.59
CA HIS A 39 1.28 -8.06 -3.44
C HIS A 39 1.73 -7.73 -2.02
N SER A 40 2.52 -8.61 -1.39
CA SER A 40 3.01 -8.41 -0.02
C SER A 40 3.77 -7.11 0.18
N ARG A 41 4.50 -6.66 -0.84
CA ARG A 41 5.20 -5.36 -0.82
C ARG A 41 4.24 -4.18 -0.71
N THR A 42 3.06 -4.26 -1.32
CA THR A 42 2.03 -3.22 -1.25
C THR A 42 1.44 -3.13 0.16
N TYR A 43 1.23 -4.26 0.83
CA TYR A 43 0.78 -4.27 2.23
C TYR A 43 1.75 -3.59 3.20
N ALA A 44 3.06 -3.80 3.04
CA ALA A 44 4.06 -3.11 3.84
C ALA A 44 3.99 -1.59 3.66
N ARG A 45 3.72 -1.11 2.44
CA ARG A 45 3.55 0.33 2.15
C ARG A 45 2.25 0.90 2.70
N ILE A 46 1.14 0.17 2.59
CA ILE A 46 -0.14 0.55 3.20
C ILE A 46 0.03 0.70 4.72
N TYR A 47 0.65 -0.29 5.37
CA TYR A 47 0.98 -0.23 6.78
C TYR A 47 1.80 1.03 7.12
N GLU A 48 2.88 1.28 6.39
CA GLU A 48 3.75 2.43 6.63
C GLU A 48 3.00 3.76 6.51
N CYS A 49 2.15 3.92 5.49
CA CYS A 49 1.28 5.10 5.36
C CYS A 49 0.34 5.27 6.56
N LEU A 50 -0.33 4.20 6.98
CA LEU A 50 -1.25 4.24 8.12
C LEU A 50 -0.55 4.63 9.42
N MET A 51 0.67 4.12 9.64
CA MET A 51 1.50 4.53 10.79
C MET A 51 1.87 6.01 10.72
N LYS A 52 2.27 6.52 9.54
CA LYS A 52 2.57 7.96 9.35
C LYS A 52 1.36 8.87 9.56
N LEU A 53 0.15 8.34 9.37
CA LEU A 53 -1.12 9.02 9.58
C LEU A 53 -1.69 8.84 11.00
N ASN A 54 -1.01 8.11 11.88
CA ASN A 54 -1.49 7.73 13.22
C ASN A 54 -2.82 6.95 13.19
N ARG A 55 -3.01 6.12 12.15
CA ARG A 55 -4.18 5.25 11.96
C ARG A 55 -3.86 3.81 12.38
N ASP A 56 -3.35 3.64 13.61
CA ASP A 56 -2.81 2.37 14.12
C ASP A 56 -3.83 1.22 14.14
N SER A 57 -5.11 1.54 14.33
CA SER A 57 -6.21 0.55 14.31
C SER A 57 -6.32 -0.14 12.96
N GLU A 58 -6.20 0.62 11.88
CA GLU A 58 -6.23 0.12 10.50
C GLU A 58 -4.90 -0.53 10.13
N ALA A 59 -3.76 -0.01 10.61
CA ALA A 59 -2.44 -0.55 10.30
C ALA A 59 -2.28 -2.02 10.75
N LYS A 60 -2.93 -2.41 11.85
CA LYS A 60 -2.85 -3.77 12.43
C LYS A 60 -3.28 -4.88 11.48
N THR A 61 -4.23 -4.63 10.59
CA THR A 61 -4.69 -5.65 9.64
C THR A 61 -3.64 -5.88 8.54
N TYR A 62 -2.94 -4.82 8.14
CA TYR A 62 -1.95 -4.87 7.05
C TYR A 62 -0.58 -5.39 7.49
N ILE A 63 -0.17 -5.15 8.74
CA ILE A 63 1.10 -5.73 9.24
C ILE A 63 1.03 -7.26 9.36
N GLN A 64 -0.14 -7.81 9.69
CA GLN A 64 -0.34 -9.25 9.70
C GLN A 64 -0.16 -9.81 8.30
N THR A 65 -0.78 -9.22 7.27
CA THR A 65 -0.65 -9.70 5.89
C THR A 65 0.73 -9.45 5.29
N ALA A 66 1.41 -8.35 5.65
CA ALA A 66 2.74 -8.03 5.15
C ALA A 66 3.82 -9.00 5.67
N TYR A 67 3.72 -9.46 6.92
CA TYR A 67 4.77 -10.24 7.59
C TYR A 67 4.39 -11.71 7.88
N PHE A 68 3.10 -12.07 7.83
CA PHE A 68 2.63 -13.45 7.91
C PHE A 68 2.08 -13.91 6.57
N GLN A 69 2.94 -13.95 5.54
CA GLN A 69 2.71 -14.89 4.46
C GLN A 69 2.97 -16.29 5.04
N LYS A 70 1.90 -17.02 5.37
CA LYS A 70 2.01 -18.45 5.68
C LYS A 70 2.70 -19.13 4.50
N CYS A 71 3.72 -19.91 4.84
CA CYS A 71 4.48 -20.77 3.93
C CYS A 71 3.58 -21.63 3.04
#